data_AF-A0AA47NMS9-F1
#
_entry.id   AF-A0AA47NMS9-F1
#
_cell.length_a   1.000
_cell.length_b   1.000
_cell.length_c   1.000
_cell.angle_alpha   90.00
_cell.angle_beta   90.00
_cell.angle_gamma   90.00
#
_symmetry.space_group_name_H-M   'P 1'
#
loop_
_entity.id
_entity.type
_entity.pdbx_description
1 polymer ?
#
loop_
_entity_poly.entity_id
_entity_poly.type
_entity_poly.pdbx_seq_one_letter_code
_entity_poly.pdbx_strand_id
1 'polypeptide(L)'
;MEEANERKRLKYQELIEECRRRGWKARCEPIEVGCRGFAARSLCRAYSLLGISGAAKRRAIKSATEAAERASRWIWIKRSEKWANAAGTQAGD
;
A
#
# COMPACT_ATOMS: atom_id res chain seq x y z
N MET A 1 16.39 -1.71 -4.91
CA MET A 1 14.92 -1.84 -4.76
C MET A 1 14.50 -3.25 -4.34
N GLU A 2 15.17 -4.29 -4.82
CA GLU A 2 14.84 -5.70 -4.54
C GLU A 2 14.94 -6.09 -3.06
N GLU A 3 16.04 -5.75 -2.38
CA GLU A 3 16.23 -6.07 -0.95
C GLU A 3 15.15 -5.47 -0.02
N ALA A 4 14.69 -4.25 -0.29
CA ALA A 4 13.64 -3.60 0.50
C ALA A 4 12.27 -4.26 0.26
N ASN A 5 12.04 -4.80 -0.94
CA ASN A 5 10.84 -5.56 -1.30
C ASN A 5 10.83 -6.90 -0.55
N GLU A 6 11.97 -7.60 -0.52
CA GLU A 6 12.14 -8.88 0.17
C GLU A 6 11.95 -8.75 1.67
N ARG A 7 12.59 -7.75 2.31
CA ARG A 7 12.40 -7.48 3.74
C ARG A 7 10.93 -7.22 4.11
N LYS A 8 10.20 -6.47 3.26
CA LYS A 8 8.76 -6.21 3.49
C LYS A 8 7.90 -7.47 3.34
N ARG A 9 8.29 -8.42 2.49
CA ARG A 9 7.61 -9.71 2.34
C ARG A 9 7.83 -10.60 3.57
N LEU A 10 9.08 -10.68 4.04
CA LEU A 10 9.46 -11.49 5.21
C LEU A 10 8.73 -11.04 6.47
N LYS A 11 8.52 -9.73 6.67
CA LYS A 11 7.82 -9.18 7.84
C LYS A 11 6.43 -9.80 8.07
N TYR A 12 5.70 -10.14 7.01
CA TYR A 12 4.33 -10.63 7.11
C TYR A 12 4.22 -12.13 6.85
N GLN A 13 5.33 -12.86 6.84
CA GLN A 13 5.35 -14.27 6.49
C GLN A 13 4.57 -15.13 7.50
N GLU A 14 4.76 -14.87 8.80
CA GLU A 14 4.01 -15.56 9.87
C GLU A 14 2.50 -15.36 9.74
N LEU A 15 2.06 -14.14 9.42
CA LEU A 15 0.65 -13.82 9.20
C LEU A 15 0.07 -14.62 8.03
N ILE A 16 0.82 -14.75 6.93
CA ILE A 16 0.40 -15.55 5.77
C ILE A 16 0.25 -17.02 6.15
N GLU A 17 1.20 -17.56 6.91
CA GLU A 17 1.17 -18.95 7.39
C GLU A 17 -0.02 -19.21 8.30
N GLU A 18 -0.33 -18.29 9.21
CA GLU A 18 -1.52 -18.37 10.05
C GLU A 18 -2.81 -18.34 9.23
N CYS A 19 -2.94 -17.42 8.27
CA CYS A 19 -4.10 -17.39 7.38
C CYS A 19 -4.27 -18.72 6.63
N ARG A 20 -3.17 -19.29 6.10
CA ARG A 20 -3.18 -20.59 5.41
C ARG A 20 -3.59 -21.73 6.33
N ARG A 21 -3.09 -21.75 7.57
CA ARG A 21 -3.47 -22.74 8.58
C ARG A 21 -4.96 -22.71 8.90
N ARG A 22 -5.56 -21.51 8.87
CA ARG A 22 -7.00 -21.29 9.02
C ARG A 22 -7.81 -21.54 7.73
N GLY A 23 -7.20 -22.09 6.69
CA GLY A 23 -7.85 -22.44 5.41
C GLY A 23 -7.95 -21.30 4.39
N TRP A 24 -7.38 -20.13 4.66
CA TRP A 24 -7.45 -18.99 3.76
C TRP A 24 -6.33 -18.97 2.72
N LYS A 25 -6.66 -18.55 1.50
CA LYS A 25 -5.67 -18.33 0.44
C LYS A 25 -5.01 -16.95 0.58
N ALA A 26 -3.92 -16.88 1.33
CA ALA A 26 -3.18 -15.63 1.57
C ALA A 26 -1.96 -15.44 0.63
N ARG A 27 -1.77 -14.20 0.17
CA ARG A 27 -0.60 -13.73 -0.61
C ARG A 27 -0.17 -12.36 -0.08
N CYS A 28 1.13 -12.17 0.18
CA CYS A 28 1.70 -10.85 0.45
C CYS A 28 2.28 -10.28 -0.85
N GLU A 29 1.83 -9.11 -1.25
CA GLU A 29 2.36 -8.38 -2.39
C GLU A 29 2.67 -6.94 -1.94
N PRO A 30 3.95 -6.54 -1.86
CA PRO A 30 4.33 -5.16 -1.61
C PRO A 30 3.98 -4.32 -2.84
N ILE A 31 3.03 -3.42 -2.66
CA ILE A 31 2.56 -2.50 -3.68
C ILE A 31 3.30 -1.18 -3.51
N GLU A 32 3.87 -0.70 -4.60
CA GLU A 32 4.54 0.59 -4.64
C GLU A 32 3.66 1.56 -5.44
N VAL A 33 3.23 2.63 -4.80
CA VAL A 33 2.57 3.76 -5.46
C VAL A 33 3.51 4.93 -5.30
N GLY A 34 4.11 5.36 -6.41
CA GLY A 34 5.14 6.40 -6.38
C GLY A 34 4.55 7.78 -6.10
N CYS A 35 5.37 8.66 -5.53
CA CYS A 35 5.07 10.08 -5.45
C CYS A 35 4.94 10.64 -6.88
N ARG A 36 3.98 11.54 -7.10
CA ARG A 36 3.68 12.16 -8.43
C ARG A 36 3.01 11.23 -9.45
N GLY A 37 2.18 10.30 -8.99
CA GLY A 37 1.29 9.54 -9.87
C GLY A 37 1.98 8.41 -10.65
N PHE A 38 3.18 8.01 -10.23
CA PHE A 38 3.85 6.87 -10.83
C PHE A 38 3.19 5.54 -10.39
N ALA A 39 2.59 4.83 -11.35
CA ALA A 39 2.05 3.50 -11.13
C ALA A 39 3.15 2.43 -11.30
N ALA A 40 3.61 1.84 -10.20
CA ALA A 40 4.58 0.75 -10.30
C ALA A 40 3.95 -0.53 -10.87
N ARG A 41 4.79 -1.40 -11.45
CA ARG A 41 4.35 -2.71 -11.97
C ARG A 41 3.69 -3.57 -10.88
N SER A 42 4.08 -3.41 -9.62
CA SER A 42 3.48 -4.10 -8.46
C SER A 42 2.01 -3.73 -8.25
N LEU A 43 1.63 -2.47 -8.45
CA LEU A 43 0.22 -2.02 -8.40
C LEU A 43 -0.61 -2.68 -9.51
N CYS A 44 -0.08 -2.70 -10.73
CA CYS A 44 -0.72 -3.39 -11.84
C CYS A 44 -0.91 -4.89 -11.56
N ARG A 45 0.09 -5.56 -10.96
CA ARG A 45 0.00 -6.98 -10.59
C ARG A 45 -1.04 -7.20 -9.49
N ALA A 46 -1.08 -6.34 -8.48
CA ALA A 46 -2.07 -6.43 -7.40
C ALA A 46 -3.51 -6.33 -7.90
N TYR A 47 -3.80 -5.41 -8.82
CA TYR A 47 -5.13 -5.33 -9.42
C TYR A 47 -5.50 -6.59 -10.22
N SER A 48 -4.55 -7.16 -10.96
CA SER A 48 -4.79 -8.44 -11.64
C SER A 48 -5.06 -9.58 -10.67
N LEU A 49 -4.39 -9.62 -9.51
CA LEU A 49 -4.64 -10.61 -8.47
C LEU A 49 -6.02 -10.47 -7.83
N LEU A 50 -6.54 -9.25 -7.76
CA LEU A 50 -7.90 -8.94 -7.30
C LEU A 50 -8.96 -9.16 -8.40
N GLY A 51 -8.57 -9.68 -9.58
CA GLY A 51 -9.49 -9.90 -10.70
C GLY A 51 -9.86 -8.64 -11.48
N ILE A 52 -9.24 -7.49 -11.19
CA ILE A 52 -9.50 -6.22 -11.88
C ILE A 52 -8.70 -6.19 -13.18
N SER A 53 -9.41 -6.12 -14.31
CA SER A 53 -8.83 -6.21 -15.65
C SER A 53 -9.35 -5.12 -16.61
N GLY A 54 -8.77 -5.07 -17.81
CA GLY A 54 -9.23 -4.21 -18.91
C GLY A 54 -9.38 -2.72 -18.55
N ALA A 55 -10.50 -2.13 -18.94
CA ALA A 55 -10.79 -0.71 -18.68
C ALA A 55 -10.94 -0.40 -17.18
N ALA A 56 -11.47 -1.33 -16.39
CA ALA A 56 -11.58 -1.17 -14.94
C ALA A 56 -10.19 -1.04 -14.28
N LYS A 57 -9.23 -1.84 -14.74
CA LYS A 57 -7.83 -1.75 -14.27
C LYS A 57 -7.20 -0.39 -14.58
N ARG A 58 -7.40 0.14 -15.79
CA ARG A 58 -6.88 1.47 -16.17
C ARG A 58 -7.47 2.57 -15.29
N ARG A 59 -8.79 2.52 -15.02
CA ARG A 59 -9.46 3.47 -14.12
C ARG A 59 -8.96 3.36 -12.67
N ALA A 60 -8.78 2.14 -12.17
CA ALA A 60 -8.26 1.91 -10.83
C ALA A 60 -6.83 2.46 -10.67
N ILE A 61 -5.95 2.20 -11.65
CA ILE A 61 -4.60 2.76 -11.68
C ILE A 61 -4.64 4.28 -11.65
N LYS A 62 -5.42 4.90 -12.56
CA LYS A 62 -5.56 6.37 -12.63
C LYS A 62 -6.03 6.96 -11.29
N SER A 63 -7.05 6.35 -10.68
CA SER A 63 -7.58 6.80 -9.39
C SER A 63 -6.52 6.72 -8.27
N ALA A 64 -5.78 5.61 -8.21
CA ALA A 64 -4.71 5.44 -7.23
C ALA A 64 -3.57 6.45 -7.42
N THR A 65 -3.17 6.72 -8.67
CA THR A 65 -2.10 7.68 -8.96
C THR A 65 -2.51 9.10 -8.62
N GLU A 66 -3.73 9.52 -8.97
CA GLU A 66 -4.26 10.84 -8.62
C GLU A 66 -4.39 11.02 -7.10
N ALA A 67 -4.82 9.97 -6.38
CA ALA A 67 -4.87 10.01 -4.92
C ALA A 67 -3.47 10.19 -4.31
N ALA A 68 -2.48 9.46 -4.82
CA ALA A 68 -1.09 9.58 -4.38
C ALA A 68 -0.51 10.98 -4.66
N GLU A 69 -0.83 11.59 -5.80
CA GLU A 69 -0.46 12.97 -6.11
C GLU A 69 -1.05 13.98 -5.14
N ARG A 70 -2.37 13.91 -4.90
CA ARG A 70 -3.05 14.81 -3.96
C ARG A 70 -2.49 14.69 -2.56
N ALA A 71 -2.27 13.47 -2.07
CA ALA A 71 -1.66 13.22 -0.78
C ALA A 71 -0.22 13.78 -0.72
N SER A 72 0.59 13.53 -1.74
CA SER A 72 1.97 14.05 -1.80
C SER A 72 1.99 15.58 -1.79
N ARG A 73 1.09 16.23 -2.54
CA ARG A 73 0.94 17.69 -2.55
C ARG A 73 0.54 18.22 -1.18
N TRP A 74 -0.41 17.57 -0.50
CA TRP A 74 -0.83 17.97 0.83
C TRP A 74 0.32 17.88 1.84
N ILE A 75 1.07 16.77 1.85
CA ILE A 75 2.26 16.59 2.70
C ILE A 75 3.27 17.71 2.43
N TRP A 76 3.51 18.05 1.16
CA TRP A 76 4.43 19.12 0.79
C TRP A 76 4.00 20.50 1.27
N ILE A 77 2.71 20.82 1.20
CA ILE A 77 2.15 22.08 1.73
C ILE A 77 2.37 22.15 3.24
N LYS A 78 2.20 21.02 3.93
CA LYS A 78 2.32 20.87 5.38
C LYS A 78 3.76 20.66 5.88
N ARG A 79 4.77 20.75 5.01
CA ARG A 79 6.16 20.37 5.33
C ARG A 79 6.80 21.14 6.50
N SER A 80 6.32 22.35 6.79
CA SER A 80 6.82 23.18 7.90
C SER A 80 6.05 22.95 9.20
N GLU A 81 4.93 22.23 9.17
CA GLU A 81 4.15 21.93 10.36
C GLU A 81 4.78 20.73 11.09
N LYS A 82 4.87 20.84 12.42
CA LYS A 82 5.29 19.70 13.24
C LYS A 82 4.19 18.64 13.17
N TRP A 83 4.59 17.40 12.90
CA TRP A 83 3.67 16.28 12.97
C TRP A 83 3.18 16.18 14.41
N ALA A 84 1.86 16.12 14.61
CA ALA A 84 1.33 15.86 15.93
C ALA A 84 1.89 14.51 16.40
N ASN A 85 2.58 14.50 17.54
CA ASN A 85 2.97 13.24 18.16
C ASN A 85 1.68 12.46 18.41
N ALA A 86 1.57 11.27 17.83
CA ALA A 86 0.49 10.34 18.13
C ALA A 86 0.71 9.76 19.54
N ALA A 87 0.63 10.62 20.55
CA ALA A 87 0.57 10.26 21.96
C ALA A 87 -0.84 10.60 22.42
N GLY A 88 -1.71 9.59 22.49
CA GLY A 88 -3.04 9.78 23.09
C GLY A 88 -4.18 9.02 22.41
N THR A 89 -4.15 7.70 22.44
CA THR A 89 -5.39 6.92 22.67
C THR A 89 -5.02 5.69 23.49
N GLN A 90 -4.65 5.89 24.74
CA GLN A 90 -4.85 4.86 25.75
C GLN A 90 -6.34 4.90 26.10
N ALA A 91 -7.06 3.85 25.71
CA ALA A 91 -8.36 3.50 26.29
C ALA A 91 -8.10 2.50 27.43
N GLY A 92 -8.79 2.69 28.56
CA GLY A 92 -8.61 1.98 29.84
C GLY A 92 -8.11 2.97 30.90
N ASP A 93 -8.86 3.31 31.95
CA ASP A 93 -9.78 2.48 32.76
C ASP A 93 -11.20 3.07 32.93
#